data_AF-A0A349D8D0-F1
#
_entry.id   AF-A0A349D8D0-F1
#
_cell.length_a   1.000
_cell.length_b   1.000
_cell.length_c   1.000
_cell.angle_alpha   90.00
_cell.angle_beta   90.00
_cell.angle_gamma   90.00
#
_symmetry.space_group_name_H-M   'P 1'
#
loop_
_entity.id
_entity.type
_entity.pdbx_description
1 polymer ?
#
loop_
_entity_poly.entity_id
_entity_poly.type
_entity_poly.pdbx_seq_one_letter_code
_entity_poly.pdbx_strand_id
1 'polypeptide(L)'
;MAFFGLFSKEKKERLDQGLEKSRQSVFSKISRALVGKSKVDDEVLDELEEILITSDVGVDTTLRIIERIEQRVSKDKYTSTSELNKVLREEIVALLEESNTEDGGFNIPDSPDPYVIMVVGVNGVGKTTTIGKLAHQFKQAGKSVVLGASDTFRAAAV
;
A
#
# COMPACT_ATOMS: atom_id res chain seq x y z
N MET A 1 6.91 -6.38 -14.28
CA MET A 1 8.09 -5.47 -14.36
C MET A 1 7.69 -3.99 -14.56
N ALA A 2 6.47 -3.54 -14.21
CA ALA A 2 6.00 -2.19 -14.51
C ALA A 2 5.91 -1.21 -13.32
N PHE A 3 6.11 -1.66 -12.07
CA PHE A 3 5.94 -0.82 -10.87
C PHE A 3 6.91 0.36 -10.72
N PHE A 4 8.06 0.34 -11.39
CA PHE A 4 9.16 1.27 -11.09
C PHE A 4 9.44 2.34 -12.17
N GLY A 5 8.66 2.38 -13.26
CA GLY A 5 8.93 3.26 -14.40
C GLY A 5 8.71 4.77 -14.17
N LEU A 6 8.12 5.19 -13.03
CA LEU A 6 7.57 6.55 -12.87
C LEU A 6 8.00 7.30 -11.60
N PHE A 7 8.87 6.72 -10.76
CA PHE A 7 9.31 7.39 -9.55
C PHE A 7 10.60 8.19 -9.81
N SER A 8 10.49 9.54 -9.77
CA SER A 8 11.68 10.35 -9.56
C SER A 8 12.32 9.93 -8.23
N LYS A 9 13.65 10.02 -8.14
CA LYS A 9 14.41 9.68 -6.92
C LYS A 9 13.80 10.31 -5.66
N GLU A 10 13.38 11.57 -5.78
CA GLU A 10 12.71 12.32 -4.72
C GLU A 10 11.36 11.71 -4.29
N LYS A 11 10.51 11.28 -5.24
CA LYS A 11 9.22 10.64 -4.91
C LYS A 11 9.42 9.32 -4.18
N LYS A 12 10.44 8.53 -4.57
CA LYS A 12 10.80 7.29 -3.89
C LYS A 12 11.28 7.57 -2.47
N GLU A 13 12.16 8.55 -2.28
CA GLU A 13 12.66 8.94 -0.95
C GLU A 13 11.52 9.39 -0.02
N ARG A 14 10.58 10.20 -0.53
CA ARG A 14 9.40 10.62 0.26
C ARG A 14 8.50 9.43 0.63
N LEU A 15 8.33 8.46 -0.26
CA LEU A 15 7.57 7.23 0.03
C LEU A 15 8.29 6.39 1.10
N ASP A 16 9.59 6.17 0.93
CA ASP A 16 10.42 5.42 1.87
C ASP A 16 10.39 6.05 3.28
N GLN A 17 10.47 7.38 3.36
CA GLN A 17 10.34 8.13 4.62
C GLN A 17 8.94 8.00 5.23
N GLY A 18 7.88 8.13 4.42
CA GLY A 18 6.50 8.02 4.91
C GLY A 18 6.17 6.63 5.48
N LEU A 19 6.80 5.58 4.94
CA LEU A 19 6.61 4.19 5.36
C LEU A 19 7.63 3.71 6.40
N GLU A 20 8.61 4.53 6.79
CA GLU A 20 9.75 4.12 7.59
C GLU A 20 9.35 3.45 8.91
N LYS A 21 8.42 4.07 9.66
CA LYS A 21 7.95 3.53 10.95
C LYS A 21 7.25 2.18 10.80
N SER A 22 6.35 2.05 9.82
CA SER A 22 5.66 0.79 9.55
C SER A 22 6.63 -0.29 9.11
N ARG A 23 7.58 0.04 8.21
CA ARG A 23 8.62 -0.89 7.76
C ARG A 23 9.49 -1.37 8.91
N GLN A 24 9.97 -0.47 9.76
CA GLN A 24 10.79 -0.82 10.92
C GLN A 24 10.02 -1.70 11.90
N SER A 25 8.76 -1.36 12.19
CA SER A 25 7.90 -2.14 13.09
C SER A 25 7.73 -3.59 12.59
N VAL A 26 7.27 -3.76 11.34
CA VAL A 26 7.00 -5.08 10.76
C VAL A 26 8.30 -5.88 10.62
N PHE A 27 9.35 -5.28 10.06
CA PHE A 27 10.62 -5.98 9.86
C PHE A 27 11.25 -6.41 11.19
N SER A 28 11.11 -5.62 12.26
CA SER A 28 11.61 -6.00 13.59
C SER A 28 10.86 -7.19 14.17
N LYS A 29 9.54 -7.29 13.96
CA LYS A 29 8.73 -8.43 14.40
C LYS A 29 9.14 -9.70 13.64
N ILE A 30 9.22 -9.63 12.32
CA ILE A 30 9.64 -10.76 11.47
C ILE A 30 11.06 -11.20 11.84
N SER A 31 12.00 -10.27 11.99
CA SER A 31 13.37 -10.63 12.34
C SER A 31 13.49 -11.35 13.69
N ARG A 32 12.62 -11.01 14.66
CA ARG A 32 12.56 -11.69 15.96
C ARG A 32 11.98 -13.10 15.85
N ALA A 33 10.90 -13.27 15.09
CA ALA A 33 10.27 -14.57 14.81
C ALA A 33 11.27 -15.58 14.21
N LEU A 34 12.17 -15.09 13.35
CA LEU A 34 13.14 -15.94 12.66
C LEU A 34 14.39 -16.27 13.47
N VAL A 35 14.56 -15.74 14.70
CA VAL A 35 15.78 -15.98 15.49
C VAL A 35 15.89 -17.46 15.86
N GLY A 36 17.00 -18.08 15.46
CA GLY A 36 17.24 -19.51 15.71
C GLY A 36 16.53 -20.46 14.75
N LYS A 37 15.75 -19.94 13.79
CA LYS A 37 15.08 -20.72 12.73
C LYS A 37 15.91 -20.69 11.46
N SER A 38 16.17 -21.86 10.86
CA SER A 38 16.97 -21.99 9.63
C SER A 38 16.12 -22.22 8.37
N LYS A 39 14.89 -22.69 8.53
CA LYS A 39 13.93 -22.99 7.47
C LYS A 39 12.59 -22.35 7.78
N VAL A 40 11.79 -22.16 6.73
CA VAL A 40 10.37 -21.81 6.85
C VAL A 40 9.59 -23.10 7.06
N ASP A 41 9.03 -23.28 8.24
CA ASP A 41 8.14 -24.37 8.65
C ASP A 41 6.80 -23.78 9.15
N ASP A 42 5.87 -24.66 9.52
CA ASP A 42 4.52 -24.28 9.95
C ASP A 42 4.55 -23.29 11.13
N GLU A 43 5.48 -23.45 12.08
CA GLU A 43 5.63 -22.55 13.23
C GLU A 43 6.08 -21.14 12.79
N VAL A 44 7.00 -21.05 11.82
CA VAL A 44 7.41 -19.75 11.24
C VAL A 44 6.25 -19.08 10.50
N LEU A 45 5.39 -19.86 9.85
CA LEU A 45 4.24 -19.34 9.10
C LEU A 45 3.13 -18.86 10.04
N ASP A 46 2.87 -19.57 11.13
CA ASP A 46 1.95 -19.15 12.20
C ASP A 46 2.40 -17.82 12.83
N GLU A 47 3.70 -17.68 13.14
CA GLU A 47 4.23 -16.42 13.66
C GLU A 47 4.12 -15.27 12.63
N LEU A 48 4.35 -15.58 11.35
CA LEU A 48 4.19 -14.60 10.27
C LEU A 48 2.74 -14.15 10.13
N GLU A 49 1.77 -15.06 10.25
CA GLU A 49 0.33 -14.76 10.25
C GLU A 49 0.00 -13.74 11.35
N GLU A 50 0.40 -14.03 12.60
CA GLU A 50 0.15 -13.14 13.73
C GLU A 50 0.77 -11.75 13.49
N ILE A 51 1.99 -11.70 12.95
CA ILE A 51 2.67 -10.45 12.65
C ILE A 51 1.91 -9.62 11.61
N LEU A 52 1.41 -10.25 10.55
CA LEU A 52 0.66 -9.56 9.50
C LEU A 52 -0.69 -9.05 10.03
N ILE A 53 -1.42 -9.86 10.80
CA ILE A 53 -2.68 -9.45 11.43
C ILE A 53 -2.46 -8.27 12.38
N THR A 54 -1.47 -8.35 13.26
CA THR A 54 -1.14 -7.26 14.21
C THR A 54 -0.47 -6.05 13.56
N SER A 55 -0.31 -6.06 12.23
CA SER A 55 0.23 -4.96 11.44
C SER A 55 -0.79 -4.38 10.46
N ASP A 56 -2.08 -4.55 10.76
CA ASP A 56 -3.22 -3.97 10.05
C ASP A 56 -3.42 -4.47 8.61
N VAL A 57 -2.93 -5.67 8.27
CA VAL A 57 -3.12 -6.28 6.93
C VAL A 57 -4.54 -6.84 6.75
N GLY A 58 -5.18 -7.25 7.85
CA GLY A 58 -6.51 -7.87 7.87
C GLY A 58 -6.46 -9.39 7.66
N VAL A 59 -7.41 -10.10 8.28
CA VAL A 59 -7.42 -11.57 8.37
C VAL A 59 -7.45 -12.22 6.99
N ASP A 60 -8.43 -11.88 6.15
CA ASP A 60 -8.61 -12.52 4.84
C ASP A 60 -7.40 -12.33 3.92
N THR A 61 -6.80 -11.14 3.93
CA THR A 61 -5.59 -10.84 3.15
C THR A 61 -4.41 -11.62 3.66
N THR A 62 -4.22 -11.68 4.99
CA THR A 62 -3.14 -12.45 5.60
C THR A 62 -3.26 -13.93 5.25
N LEU A 63 -4.43 -14.54 5.40
CA LEU A 63 -4.64 -15.96 5.08
C LEU A 63 -4.27 -16.27 3.63
N ARG A 64 -4.65 -15.40 2.68
CA ARG A 64 -4.25 -15.54 1.27
C ARG A 64 -2.75 -15.44 1.07
N ILE A 65 -2.07 -14.56 1.80
CA ILE A 65 -0.60 -14.42 1.73
C ILE A 65 0.06 -15.69 2.26
N ILE A 66 -0.36 -16.20 3.43
CA ILE A 66 0.22 -17.39 4.06
C ILE A 66 0.03 -18.62 3.17
N GLU A 67 -1.18 -18.86 2.65
CA GLU A 67 -1.46 -19.99 1.75
C GLU A 67 -0.56 -19.96 0.50
N ARG A 68 -0.31 -18.79 -0.08
CA ARG A 68 0.58 -18.65 -1.25
C ARG A 68 2.03 -18.95 -0.90
N ILE A 69 2.49 -18.51 0.27
CA ILE A 69 3.85 -18.81 0.76
C ILE A 69 3.98 -20.31 1.02
N GLU A 70 3.02 -20.95 1.68
CA GLU A 70 2.99 -22.40 1.91
C GLU A 70 3.06 -23.21 0.61
N GLN A 71 2.24 -22.85 -0.37
CA GLN A 71 2.25 -23.48 -1.69
C GLN A 71 3.59 -23.32 -2.41
N ARG A 72 4.31 -22.22 -2.16
CA ARG A 72 5.62 -21.96 -2.75
C ARG A 72 6.72 -22.73 -2.04
N VAL A 73 6.74 -22.71 -0.71
CA VAL A 73 7.70 -23.46 0.12
C VAL A 73 7.58 -24.97 -0.14
N SER A 74 6.36 -25.50 -0.26
CA SER A 74 6.13 -26.91 -0.58
C SER A 74 6.63 -27.32 -1.97
N LYS A 75 6.60 -26.41 -2.96
CA LYS A 75 7.16 -26.63 -4.29
C LYS A 75 8.68 -26.52 -4.33
N ASP A 76 9.25 -25.51 -3.68
CA ASP A 76 10.67 -25.19 -3.74
C ASP A 76 11.53 -26.10 -2.84
N LYS A 77 10.91 -26.93 -1.98
CA LYS A 77 11.50 -27.93 -1.06
C LYS A 77 12.47 -27.37 0.00
N TYR A 78 13.07 -26.21 -0.22
CA TYR A 78 13.92 -25.51 0.73
C TYR A 78 13.76 -24.00 0.52
N THR A 79 13.23 -23.34 1.54
CA THR A 79 13.22 -21.88 1.63
C THR A 79 13.87 -21.51 2.94
N SER A 80 14.98 -20.78 2.89
CA SER A 80 15.62 -20.29 4.11
C SER A 80 14.84 -19.11 4.69
N THR A 81 14.94 -18.93 6.00
CA THR A 81 14.36 -17.77 6.69
C THR A 81 14.92 -16.43 6.17
N SER A 82 16.15 -16.43 5.63
CA SER A 82 16.73 -15.27 4.95
C SER A 82 16.02 -14.88 3.65
N GLU A 83 15.35 -15.82 2.98
CA GLU A 83 14.60 -15.58 1.74
C GLU A 83 13.13 -15.23 2.00
N LEU A 84 12.61 -15.47 3.21
CA LEU A 84 11.20 -15.25 3.55
C LEU A 84 10.75 -13.82 3.25
N ASN A 85 11.57 -12.81 3.56
CA ASN A 85 11.25 -11.40 3.26
C ASN A 85 11.11 -11.13 1.75
N LYS A 86 11.87 -11.84 0.91
CA LYS A 86 11.79 -11.72 -0.54
C LYS A 86 10.52 -12.39 -1.04
N VAL A 87 10.26 -13.63 -0.59
CA VAL A 87 9.05 -14.39 -0.95
C VAL A 87 7.79 -13.62 -0.54
N LEU A 88 7.72 -13.15 0.70
CA LEU A 88 6.61 -12.33 1.20
C LEU A 88 6.35 -11.11 0.32
N ARG A 89 7.41 -10.38 -0.06
CA ARG A 89 7.27 -9.22 -0.95
C ARG A 89 6.70 -9.61 -2.32
N GLU A 90 7.21 -10.69 -2.90
CA GLU A 90 6.76 -11.16 -4.22
C GLU A 90 5.29 -11.58 -4.19
N GLU A 91 4.87 -12.33 -3.16
CA GLU A 91 3.47 -12.76 -3.04
C GLU A 91 2.51 -11.59 -2.76
N ILE A 92 2.92 -10.60 -1.94
CA ILE A 92 2.11 -9.39 -1.71
C ILE A 92 1.96 -8.60 -3.02
N VAL A 93 3.03 -8.44 -3.81
CA VAL A 93 2.95 -7.74 -5.09
C VAL A 93 2.02 -8.48 -6.05
N ALA A 94 2.17 -9.80 -6.18
CA ALA A 94 1.30 -10.61 -7.03
C ALA A 94 -0.18 -10.51 -6.61
N LEU A 95 -0.46 -10.55 -5.31
CA LEU A 95 -1.82 -10.40 -4.79
C LEU A 95 -2.42 -9.01 -5.08
N LEU A 96 -1.60 -7.95 -5.04
CA LEU A 96 -2.04 -6.60 -5.41
C LEU A 96 -2.30 -6.48 -6.92
N GLU A 97 -1.47 -7.09 -7.76
CA GLU A 97 -1.64 -7.10 -9.24
C GLU A 97 -2.93 -7.81 -9.68
N GLU A 98 -3.41 -8.81 -8.92
CA GLU A 98 -4.67 -9.52 -9.21
C GLU A 98 -5.93 -8.67 -9.09
N SER A 99 -5.85 -7.54 -8.37
CA SER A 99 -7.02 -6.71 -8.08
C SER A 99 -7.57 -5.95 -9.29
N ASN A 100 -7.03 -6.14 -10.51
CA ASN A 100 -7.51 -5.55 -11.77
C ASN A 100 -7.72 -4.03 -11.73
N THR A 101 -7.02 -3.32 -10.84
CA THR A 101 -6.93 -1.86 -10.93
C THR A 101 -6.01 -1.55 -12.10
N GLU A 102 -6.54 -0.90 -13.14
CA GLU A 102 -5.72 -0.46 -14.29
C GLU A 102 -4.42 0.20 -13.79
N ASP A 103 -3.28 -0.36 -14.17
CA ASP A 103 -1.92 -0.03 -13.70
C ASP A 103 -1.44 1.40 -14.03
N GLY A 104 -2.33 2.24 -14.57
CA GLY A 104 -2.05 3.63 -14.86
C GLY A 104 -2.49 4.49 -13.69
N GLY A 105 -1.55 5.22 -13.07
CA GLY A 105 -1.91 6.28 -12.12
C GLY A 105 -3.06 7.15 -12.64
N PHE A 106 -3.87 7.68 -11.73
CA PHE A 106 -5.08 8.43 -12.09
C PHE A 106 -4.79 9.53 -13.13
N ASN A 107 -5.29 9.32 -14.34
CA ASN A 107 -5.34 10.33 -15.39
C ASN A 107 -6.77 10.85 -15.46
N ILE A 108 -6.92 12.17 -15.58
CA ILE A 108 -8.21 12.75 -15.89
C ILE A 108 -8.60 12.21 -17.27
N PRO A 109 -9.71 11.47 -17.41
CA PRO A 109 -10.18 10.97 -18.70
C PRO A 109 -10.39 12.12 -19.68
N ASP A 110 -10.24 11.85 -20.97
CA ASP A 110 -10.65 12.79 -22.03
C ASP A 110 -12.19 12.85 -22.07
N SER A 111 -12.78 13.58 -21.12
CA SER A 111 -14.21 13.86 -21.03
C SER A 111 -14.49 15.34 -21.34
N PRO A 112 -15.73 15.71 -21.72
CA PRO A 112 -16.09 17.12 -21.83
C PRO A 112 -15.80 17.87 -20.53
N ASP A 113 -15.16 19.03 -20.63
CA ASP A 113 -14.91 19.88 -19.47
C ASP A 113 -16.22 20.42 -18.89
N PRO A 114 -16.33 20.53 -17.55
CA PRO A 114 -15.32 20.20 -16.54
C PRO A 114 -15.36 18.73 -16.10
N TYR A 115 -14.19 18.15 -15.83
CA TYR A 115 -14.10 16.89 -15.07
C TYR A 115 -14.38 17.13 -13.57
N VAL A 116 -15.40 16.47 -13.04
CA VAL A 116 -15.90 16.69 -11.67
C VAL A 116 -15.40 15.60 -10.73
N ILE A 117 -14.66 16.00 -9.67
CA ILE A 117 -14.21 15.12 -8.60
C ILE A 117 -15.01 15.42 -7.32
N MET A 118 -15.74 14.43 -6.81
CA MET A 118 -16.42 14.51 -5.52
C MET A 118 -15.63 13.72 -4.47
N VAL A 119 -15.09 14.43 -3.46
CA VAL A 119 -14.35 13.80 -2.36
C VAL A 119 -15.29 13.53 -1.20
N VAL A 120 -15.39 12.26 -0.78
CA VAL A 120 -16.27 11.80 0.31
C VAL A 120 -15.48 11.15 1.44
N GLY A 121 -16.07 11.05 2.63
CA GLY A 121 -15.46 10.39 3.79
C GLY A 121 -15.87 11.00 5.13
N VAL A 122 -15.49 10.37 6.24
CA VAL A 122 -15.82 10.81 7.61
C VAL A 122 -14.98 12.01 8.06
N ASN A 123 -15.28 12.58 9.23
CA ASN A 123 -14.50 13.70 9.79
C ASN A 123 -13.11 13.25 10.23
N GLY A 124 -12.11 14.13 10.06
CA GLY A 124 -10.74 13.89 10.53
C GLY A 124 -9.81 13.11 9.57
N VAL A 125 -10.33 12.47 8.52
CA VAL A 125 -9.51 11.68 7.56
C VAL A 125 -8.71 12.51 6.55
N GLY A 126 -8.76 13.85 6.66
CA GLY A 126 -7.97 14.76 5.83
C GLY A 126 -8.58 15.15 4.47
N LYS A 127 -9.91 15.04 4.28
CA LYS A 127 -10.60 15.38 3.01
C LYS A 127 -10.18 16.74 2.42
N THR A 128 -10.37 17.83 3.16
CA THR A 128 -10.06 19.20 2.71
C THR A 128 -8.58 19.38 2.39
N THR A 129 -7.69 18.78 3.22
CA THR A 129 -6.25 18.77 2.98
C THR A 129 -5.90 18.05 1.67
N THR A 130 -6.54 16.90 1.40
CA THR A 130 -6.35 16.15 0.16
C THR A 130 -6.88 16.92 -1.05
N ILE A 131 -8.02 17.61 -0.92
CA ILE A 131 -8.55 18.51 -1.97
C ILE A 131 -7.52 19.60 -2.32
N GLY A 132 -6.91 20.24 -1.31
CA GLY A 132 -5.86 21.24 -1.53
C GLY A 132 -4.62 20.67 -2.23
N LYS A 133 -4.17 19.46 -1.85
CA LYS A 133 -3.06 18.76 -2.51
C LYS A 133 -3.37 18.44 -3.97
N LEU A 134 -4.57 17.94 -4.27
CA LEU A 134 -5.03 17.65 -5.63
C LEU A 134 -5.13 18.94 -6.46
N ALA A 135 -5.70 20.02 -5.91
CA ALA A 135 -5.78 21.31 -6.57
C ALA A 135 -4.40 21.86 -6.94
N HIS A 136 -3.44 21.75 -6.02
CA HIS A 136 -2.06 22.13 -6.27
C HIS A 136 -1.41 21.27 -7.37
N GLN A 137 -1.62 19.95 -7.33
CA GLN A 137 -1.12 19.01 -8.34
C GLN A 137 -1.68 19.32 -9.74
N PHE A 138 -2.98 19.55 -9.88
CA PHE A 138 -3.60 19.87 -11.17
C PHE A 138 -3.20 21.26 -11.68
N LYS A 139 -3.05 22.24 -10.78
CA LYS A 139 -2.51 23.56 -11.14
C LYS A 139 -1.07 23.47 -11.64
N GLN A 140 -0.22 22.67 -11.01
CA GLN A 140 1.15 22.40 -11.50
C GLN A 140 1.15 21.70 -12.87
N ALA A 141 0.14 20.88 -13.14
CA ALA A 141 -0.08 20.25 -14.45
C ALA A 141 -0.74 21.19 -15.49
N GLY A 142 -0.91 22.48 -15.18
CA GLY A 142 -1.44 23.49 -16.10
C GLY A 142 -2.96 23.50 -16.26
N LYS A 143 -3.72 22.80 -15.41
CA LYS A 143 -5.19 22.75 -15.47
C LYS A 143 -5.83 23.93 -14.75
N SER A 144 -7.00 24.36 -15.22
CA SER A 144 -7.88 25.27 -14.48
C SER A 144 -8.64 24.49 -13.42
N VAL A 145 -8.66 25.00 -12.18
CA VAL A 145 -9.24 24.31 -11.03
C VAL A 145 -10.24 25.23 -10.33
N VAL A 146 -11.44 24.70 -10.07
CA VAL A 146 -12.48 25.35 -9.27
C VAL A 146 -12.77 24.47 -8.05
N LEU A 147 -12.88 25.08 -6.87
CA LEU A 147 -13.23 24.40 -5.63
C LEU A 147 -14.64 24.77 -5.19
N GLY A 148 -15.47 23.76 -4.91
CA GLY A 148 -16.79 23.93 -4.30
C GLY A 148 -16.74 23.58 -2.81
N ALA A 149 -17.01 24.55 -1.93
CA ALA A 149 -17.01 24.36 -0.49
C ALA A 149 -18.36 23.77 0.00
N SER A 150 -18.60 22.50 -0.32
CA SER A 150 -19.88 21.82 -0.02
C SER A 150 -19.95 21.13 1.35
N ASP A 151 -18.88 21.19 2.16
CA ASP A 151 -18.90 20.70 3.57
C ASP A 151 -19.52 21.77 4.48
N THR A 152 -20.83 21.96 4.37
CA THR A 152 -21.56 23.06 5.04
C THR A 152 -22.04 22.73 6.44
N PHE A 153 -21.87 21.48 6.91
CA PHE A 153 -22.24 21.08 8.27
C PHE A 153 -21.30 21.66 9.32
N ARG A 154 -20.02 21.86 8.97
CA ARG A 154 -18.99 22.37 9.88
C ARG A 154 -18.62 23.79 9.49
N ALA A 155 -18.87 24.75 10.38
CA ALA A 155 -18.56 26.16 10.14
C ALA A 155 -17.08 26.42 9.78
N ALA A 156 -16.15 25.61 10.30
CA ALA A 156 -14.71 25.72 10.00
C ALA A 156 -14.26 24.95 8.74
N ALA A 157 -15.19 24.36 7.98
CA ALA A 157 -14.88 23.62 6.76
C ALA A 157 -15.09 24.45 5.47
N VAL A 158 -15.73 25.61 5.57
CA VAL A 158 -15.95 26.60 4.49
C VAL A 158 -15.07 27.82 4.72
#